data_AF-A0A6L8U897-F1
#
_entry.id   AF-A0A6L8U897-F1
#
_cell.length_a   1.000
_cell.length_b   1.000
_cell.length_c   1.000
_cell.angle_alpha   90.00
_cell.angle_beta   90.00
_cell.angle_gamma   90.00
#
_symmetry.space_group_name_H-M   'P 1'
#
loop_
_entity.id
_entity.type
_entity.pdbx_description
1 polymer ?
#
loop_
_entity_poly.entity_id
_entity_poly.type
_entity_poly.pdbx_seq_one_letter_code
_entity_poly.pdbx_strand_id
1 'polypeptide(L)'
;MKNRSAWVIVVLLPLLFPIPLIGQSPMPSIREMKWGRDYNLHVKLSNDSNYVMDVRGLYHTGDQVFDPDNENATYYPVSLDEEFINYIKHRKLEQENQFSVDSLSKQQPKTLWSALNRTLGGGYIHFVNCLVYSIESNHLYLADPIMKRPITTWKPKPQTKTYKRTKDWEYYIPYDQKLAIKEYKKRKKEGDLRDLQGVPGKFIDLFLNTSQKEYDQLRQENKRMILAQIDLVRLLLGAKYLGADQINFIQNRVTTAVLLYSLSNLPSIIIFDDYNAAVAMTLDSSGYKIDYVVFNDFDRISTEEQDRRIGMIEAMIEAINEANDRVFKKKLSSYYGQ
;
A
#
# COMPACT_ATOMS: atom_id res chain seq x y z
N MET A 1 68.54 25.46 42.56
CA MET A 1 69.16 24.70 41.46
C MET A 1 68.33 23.46 41.18
N LYS A 2 67.92 23.28 39.91
CA LYS A 2 67.54 22.02 39.24
C LYS A 2 66.28 21.30 39.77
N ASN A 3 65.19 21.37 39.01
CA ASN A 3 64.68 20.31 38.11
C ASN A 3 63.75 19.34 38.88
N ARG A 4 62.61 18.84 38.40
CA ARG A 4 61.96 18.83 37.08
C ARG A 4 60.59 18.18 37.29
N SER A 5 59.56 18.72 36.64
CA SER A 5 58.44 18.03 35.96
C SER A 5 57.90 16.68 36.46
N ALA A 6 56.59 16.65 36.77
CA ALA A 6 55.69 15.58 36.33
C ALA A 6 54.24 16.10 36.33
N TRP A 7 53.85 16.80 35.26
CA TRP A 7 52.43 16.98 34.93
C TRP A 7 51.96 15.68 34.28
N VAL A 8 51.13 14.90 34.98
CA VAL A 8 50.46 13.74 34.41
C VAL A 8 49.29 14.26 33.58
N ILE A 9 49.52 14.40 32.27
CA ILE A 9 48.44 14.57 31.31
C ILE A 9 47.80 13.19 31.16
N VAL A 10 46.66 12.99 31.82
CA VAL A 10 45.79 11.84 31.54
C VAL A 10 45.16 12.09 30.16
N VAL A 11 45.76 11.52 29.12
CA VAL A 11 45.15 11.43 27.80
C VAL A 11 44.00 10.42 27.91
N LEU A 12 42.78 10.93 28.06
CA LEU A 12 41.56 10.16 27.94
C LEU A 12 41.41 9.78 26.46
N LEU A 13 41.92 8.60 26.10
CA LEU A 13 41.61 7.96 24.83
C LEU A 13 40.09 7.71 24.82
N PRO A 14 39.31 8.25 23.86
CA PRO A 14 37.96 7.78 23.68
C PRO A 14 38.06 6.34 23.14
N LEU A 15 37.73 5.37 23.99
CA LEU A 15 37.40 4.01 23.58
C LEU A 15 36.21 4.12 22.60
N LEU A 16 36.53 4.22 21.32
CA LEU A 16 35.62 3.96 20.21
C LEU A 16 35.25 2.48 20.29
N PHE A 17 34.26 2.16 21.14
CA PHE A 17 33.56 0.90 21.01
C PHE A 17 32.87 0.92 19.64
N PRO A 18 33.18 -0.02 18.73
CA PRO A 18 32.37 -0.18 17.54
C PRO A 18 30.98 -0.58 18.03
N ILE A 19 30.02 0.35 17.95
CA ILE A 19 28.62 -0.01 18.06
C ILE A 19 28.42 -1.03 16.94
N PRO A 20 28.07 -2.30 17.23
CA PRO A 20 27.72 -3.21 16.17
C PRO A 20 26.56 -2.55 15.43
N LEU A 21 26.79 -2.20 14.17
CA LEU A 21 25.73 -1.96 13.21
C LEU A 21 24.89 -3.22 13.26
N ILE A 22 23.76 -3.16 13.96
CA ILE A 22 22.70 -4.15 13.84
C ILE A 22 22.26 -4.01 12.40
N GLY A 23 22.86 -4.82 11.53
CA GLY A 23 22.39 -5.01 10.18
C GLY A 23 20.94 -5.41 10.30
N GLN A 24 20.05 -4.61 9.68
CA GLN A 24 18.65 -4.99 9.57
C GLN A 24 18.62 -6.38 8.96
N SER A 25 18.12 -7.36 9.70
CA SER A 25 17.95 -8.70 9.16
C SER A 25 17.01 -8.59 7.95
N PRO A 26 17.37 -9.23 6.81
CA PRO A 26 16.47 -9.29 5.66
C PRO A 26 15.13 -9.86 6.10
N MET A 27 14.06 -9.49 5.40
CA MET A 27 12.74 -10.02 5.74
C MET A 27 12.79 -11.55 5.69
N PRO A 28 12.18 -12.23 6.68
CA PRO A 28 12.27 -13.67 6.76
C PRO A 28 11.44 -14.30 5.63
N SER A 29 12.11 -14.76 4.58
CA SER A 29 11.50 -15.48 3.45
C SER A 29 10.96 -16.85 3.88
N ILE A 30 9.93 -17.35 3.19
CA ILE A 30 9.40 -18.69 3.44
C ILE A 30 10.44 -19.72 3.00
N ARG A 31 10.88 -20.54 3.95
CA ARG A 31 11.76 -21.67 3.68
C ARG A 31 10.97 -22.95 3.40
N GLU A 32 9.85 -23.12 4.10
CA GLU A 32 9.02 -24.31 3.99
C GLU A 32 7.58 -23.97 4.39
N MET A 33 6.62 -24.49 3.64
CA MET A 33 5.20 -24.37 3.96
C MET A 33 4.54 -25.75 3.80
N LYS A 34 3.70 -26.15 4.77
CA LYS A 34 3.08 -27.49 4.82
C LYS A 34 1.69 -27.46 5.42
N TRP A 35 0.79 -28.26 4.85
CA TRP A 35 -0.53 -28.51 5.42
C TRP A 35 -0.41 -29.43 6.64
N GLY A 36 -0.96 -28.99 7.76
CA GLY A 36 -1.18 -29.78 8.96
C GLY A 36 -2.46 -30.60 8.82
N ARG A 37 -2.57 -31.67 9.62
CA ARG A 37 -3.74 -32.57 9.61
C ARG A 37 -5.03 -31.91 10.14
N ASP A 38 -4.92 -30.73 10.74
CA ASP A 38 -5.97 -30.06 11.50
C ASP A 38 -6.46 -28.75 10.85
N TYR A 39 -6.47 -28.65 9.51
CA TYR A 39 -6.80 -27.41 8.77
C TYR A 39 -5.91 -26.21 9.10
N ASN A 40 -4.69 -26.49 9.54
CA ASN A 40 -3.68 -25.49 9.85
C ASN A 40 -2.57 -25.52 8.81
N LEU A 41 -2.05 -24.36 8.44
CA LEU A 41 -0.91 -24.22 7.57
C LEU A 41 0.33 -23.88 8.41
N HIS A 42 1.35 -24.72 8.34
CA HIS A 42 2.62 -24.53 9.01
C HIS A 42 3.58 -23.81 8.07
N VAL A 43 4.08 -22.65 8.47
CA VAL A 43 4.98 -21.80 7.70
C VAL A 43 6.28 -21.66 8.49
N LYS A 44 7.38 -22.14 7.94
CA LYS A 44 8.72 -21.98 8.50
C LYS A 44 9.49 -20.96 7.68
N LEU A 45 10.03 -19.96 8.36
CA LEU A 45 10.77 -18.88 7.71
C LEU A 45 12.29 -19.11 7.77
N SER A 46 13.04 -18.31 7.01
CA SER A 46 14.50 -18.37 6.90
C SER A 46 15.24 -18.05 8.20
N ASN A 47 14.59 -17.34 9.13
CA ASN A 47 15.11 -17.07 10.47
C ASN A 47 14.74 -18.16 11.51
N ASP A 48 14.33 -19.35 11.03
CA ASP A 48 13.89 -20.51 11.83
C ASP A 48 12.65 -20.27 12.71
N SER A 49 11.94 -19.17 12.52
CA SER A 49 10.62 -18.97 13.13
C SER A 49 9.56 -19.85 12.46
N ASN A 50 8.61 -20.34 13.27
CA ASN A 50 7.52 -21.20 12.81
C ASN A 50 6.19 -20.53 13.14
N TYR A 51 5.32 -20.42 12.14
CA TYR A 51 3.96 -19.88 12.25
C TYR A 51 2.96 -20.96 11.90
N VAL A 52 1.83 -20.96 12.61
CA VAL A 52 0.70 -21.85 12.35
C VAL A 52 -0.51 -20.97 12.08
N MET A 53 -1.10 -21.11 10.90
CA MET A 53 -2.23 -20.29 10.45
C MET A 53 -3.46 -21.18 10.28
N ASP A 54 -4.62 -20.78 10.81
CA ASP A 54 -5.90 -21.45 10.52
C ASP A 54 -6.33 -21.08 9.10
N VAL A 55 -6.46 -22.10 8.24
CA VAL A 55 -6.77 -21.93 6.82
C VAL A 55 -8.09 -21.19 6.64
N ARG A 56 -9.08 -21.40 7.51
CA ARG A 56 -10.41 -20.77 7.43
C ARG A 56 -10.35 -19.25 7.63
N GLY A 57 -9.30 -18.76 8.29
CA GLY A 57 -9.06 -17.33 8.50
C GLY A 57 -8.28 -16.67 7.36
N LEU A 58 -7.78 -17.43 6.39
CA LEU A 58 -7.02 -16.92 5.25
C LEU A 58 -7.97 -16.44 4.15
N TYR A 59 -7.40 -15.73 3.16
CA TYR A 59 -8.15 -15.27 2.01
C TYR A 59 -8.38 -16.42 1.03
N HIS A 60 -9.62 -16.65 0.61
CA HIS A 60 -10.02 -17.73 -0.30
C HIS A 60 -10.49 -17.19 -1.66
N THR A 61 -10.06 -17.81 -2.77
CA THR A 61 -10.42 -17.38 -4.13
C THR A 61 -11.54 -18.20 -4.78
N GLY A 62 -12.07 -19.25 -4.12
CA GLY A 62 -12.88 -20.32 -4.73
C GLY A 62 -14.21 -19.97 -5.43
N ASP A 63 -14.67 -18.72 -5.40
CA ASP A 63 -15.92 -18.31 -6.07
C ASP A 63 -15.74 -17.15 -7.07
N GLN A 64 -14.52 -16.65 -7.25
CA GLN A 64 -14.24 -15.56 -8.19
C GLN A 64 -13.61 -16.13 -9.45
N VAL A 65 -14.45 -16.55 -10.41
CA VAL A 65 -13.97 -16.77 -11.78
C VAL A 65 -13.33 -15.46 -12.22
N PHE A 66 -12.01 -15.46 -12.31
CA PHE A 66 -11.26 -14.34 -12.84
C PHE A 66 -11.74 -14.12 -14.27
N ASP A 67 -12.46 -13.01 -14.48
CA ASP A 67 -12.91 -12.57 -15.79
C ASP A 67 -11.90 -11.54 -16.32
N PRO A 68 -11.03 -11.93 -17.28
CA PRO A 68 -10.01 -11.03 -17.82
C PRO A 68 -10.60 -9.84 -18.60
N ASP A 69 -11.88 -9.91 -18.98
CA ASP A 69 -12.61 -8.84 -19.68
C ASP A 69 -13.31 -7.87 -18.72
N ASN A 70 -13.32 -8.18 -17.41
CA ASN A 70 -13.85 -7.28 -16.40
C ASN A 70 -12.99 -6.00 -16.32
N GLU A 71 -13.65 -4.85 -16.40
CA GLU A 71 -12.96 -3.55 -16.30
C GLU A 71 -12.48 -3.21 -14.88
N ASN A 72 -12.84 -4.03 -13.88
CA ASN A 72 -12.42 -3.87 -12.51
C ASN A 72 -11.09 -4.59 -12.23
N ALA A 73 -10.22 -3.94 -11.46
CA ALA A 73 -8.96 -4.53 -11.03
C ALA A 73 -9.20 -5.62 -9.97
N THR A 74 -8.49 -6.75 -10.10
CA THR A 74 -8.49 -7.81 -9.09
C THR A 74 -7.47 -7.48 -7.99
N TYR A 75 -7.92 -7.52 -6.75
CA TYR A 75 -7.16 -7.09 -5.59
C TYR A 75 -6.97 -8.21 -4.58
N TYR A 76 -5.71 -8.60 -4.38
CA TYR A 76 -5.35 -9.57 -3.35
C TYR A 76 -4.57 -8.91 -2.21
N PRO A 77 -4.82 -9.32 -0.95
CA PRO A 77 -4.02 -8.89 0.17
C PRO A 77 -2.63 -9.54 0.06
N VAL A 78 -1.62 -8.74 -0.24
CA VAL A 78 -0.26 -9.22 -0.52
C VAL A 78 0.78 -8.41 0.23
N SER A 79 1.88 -9.07 0.59
CA SER A 79 3.04 -8.44 1.21
C SER A 79 3.89 -7.74 0.16
N LEU A 80 4.64 -6.72 0.57
CA LEU A 80 5.57 -6.04 -0.33
C LEU A 80 6.86 -6.84 -0.46
N ASP A 81 7.38 -6.93 -1.69
CA ASP A 81 8.63 -7.64 -1.98
C ASP A 81 9.87 -6.96 -1.37
N GLU A 82 10.89 -7.77 -1.05
CA GLU A 82 12.12 -7.27 -0.42
C GLU A 82 12.96 -6.39 -1.34
N GLU A 83 13.09 -6.74 -2.62
CA GLU A 83 13.86 -5.95 -3.59
C GLU A 83 13.23 -4.56 -3.74
N PHE A 84 11.91 -4.53 -3.78
CA PHE A 84 11.13 -3.30 -3.78
C PHE A 84 11.39 -2.44 -2.53
N ILE A 85 11.34 -3.01 -1.34
CA ILE A 85 11.61 -2.28 -0.10
C ILE A 85 13.03 -1.72 -0.08
N ASN A 86 13.99 -2.52 -0.53
CA ASN A 86 15.38 -2.09 -0.65
C ASN A 86 15.50 -0.93 -1.65
N TYR A 87 14.81 -0.98 -2.78
CA TYR A 87 14.76 0.13 -3.74
C TYR A 87 14.28 1.43 -3.08
N ILE A 88 13.20 1.39 -2.29
CA ILE A 88 12.69 2.58 -1.56
C ILE A 88 13.69 3.08 -0.51
N LYS A 89 14.34 2.17 0.24
CA LYS A 89 15.37 2.52 1.24
C LYS A 89 16.54 3.27 0.60
N HIS A 90 17.14 2.70 -0.44
CA HIS A 90 18.30 3.29 -1.11
C HIS A 90 17.97 4.66 -1.72
N ARG A 91 16.81 4.77 -2.35
CA ARG A 91 16.38 6.03 -2.96
C ARG A 91 16.13 7.16 -1.96
N LYS A 92 15.61 6.84 -0.76
CA LYS A 92 15.44 7.83 0.30
C LYS A 92 16.79 8.39 0.75
N LEU A 93 17.81 7.53 0.87
CA LEU A 93 19.18 7.94 1.21
C LEU A 93 19.78 8.85 0.13
N GLU A 94 19.52 8.56 -1.16
CA GLU A 94 19.93 9.44 -2.25
C GLU A 94 19.25 10.82 -2.20
N GLN A 95 17.95 10.86 -1.89
CA GLN A 95 17.23 12.13 -1.76
C GLN A 95 17.71 12.96 -0.57
N GLU A 96 18.02 12.32 0.57
CA GLU A 96 18.59 12.98 1.74
C GLU A 96 20.00 13.56 1.44
N ASN A 97 20.80 12.86 0.63
CA ASN A 97 22.11 13.32 0.20
C ASN A 97 22.08 14.41 -0.89
N GLN A 98 20.96 14.57 -1.61
CA GLN A 98 20.77 15.60 -2.65
C GLN A 98 20.20 16.93 -2.12
N PHE A 99 20.07 17.13 -0.80
CA PHE A 99 19.66 18.43 -0.24
C PHE A 99 20.75 19.51 -0.30
N SER A 100 21.94 19.20 -0.82
CA SER A 100 22.94 20.21 -1.18
C SER A 100 22.93 20.48 -2.69
N VAL A 101 22.45 21.69 -3.04
CA VAL A 101 22.66 22.41 -4.31
C VAL A 101 21.93 21.83 -5.54
N ASP A 102 20.78 22.39 -5.93
CA ASP A 102 20.70 23.40 -7.00
C ASP A 102 19.24 23.73 -7.41
N SER A 103 19.03 24.98 -7.81
CA SER A 103 17.73 25.62 -8.03
C SER A 103 17.18 25.38 -9.44
N LEU A 104 17.07 24.11 -9.87
CA LEU A 104 16.46 23.77 -11.15
C LEU A 104 15.13 23.04 -10.91
N SER A 105 14.08 23.63 -11.45
CA SER A 105 12.67 23.31 -11.21
C SER A 105 12.37 21.80 -11.14
N LYS A 106 12.31 21.26 -9.92
CA LYS A 106 11.59 20.00 -9.67
C LYS A 106 10.13 20.26 -10.03
N GLN A 107 9.72 19.85 -11.23
CA GLN A 107 8.32 19.90 -11.66
C GLN A 107 7.46 19.29 -10.56
N GLN A 108 6.73 20.15 -9.85
CA GLN A 108 5.89 19.74 -8.74
C GLN A 108 4.87 18.73 -9.24
N PRO A 109 4.68 17.61 -8.52
CA PRO A 109 3.77 16.59 -8.97
C PRO A 109 2.36 17.16 -9.05
N LYS A 110 1.77 17.13 -10.25
CA LYS A 110 0.40 17.64 -10.48
C LYS A 110 -0.68 16.76 -9.86
N THR A 111 -0.37 15.52 -9.48
CA THR A 111 -1.34 14.54 -8.97
C THR A 111 -0.74 13.69 -7.87
N LEU A 112 -1.60 13.17 -6.97
CA LEU A 112 -1.20 12.25 -5.91
C LEU A 112 -0.54 10.98 -6.48
N TRP A 113 -1.07 10.43 -7.58
CA TRP A 113 -0.47 9.28 -8.24
C TRP A 113 0.90 9.60 -8.82
N SER A 114 1.08 10.68 -9.58
CA SER A 114 2.39 10.99 -10.16
C SER A 114 3.45 11.31 -9.10
N ALA A 115 3.05 11.83 -7.94
CA ALA A 115 3.94 11.99 -6.79
C ALA A 115 4.40 10.64 -6.23
N LEU A 116 3.43 9.76 -5.95
CA LEU A 116 3.68 8.46 -5.32
C LEU A 116 4.33 7.46 -6.27
N ASN A 117 3.86 7.35 -7.51
CA ASN A 117 4.44 6.50 -8.54
C ASN A 117 5.89 6.90 -8.85
N ARG A 118 6.22 8.20 -8.78
CA ARG A 118 7.61 8.60 -8.92
C ARG A 118 8.48 7.97 -7.86
N THR A 119 8.02 7.76 -6.63
CA THR A 119 8.82 7.21 -5.51
C THR A 119 8.68 5.70 -5.36
N LEU A 120 7.44 5.22 -5.28
CA LEU A 120 7.11 3.81 -5.13
C LEU A 120 7.40 3.07 -6.44
N GLY A 121 7.02 3.63 -7.58
CA GLY A 121 6.97 2.88 -8.83
C GLY A 121 5.77 1.93 -8.86
N GLY A 122 5.73 1.11 -9.90
CA GLY A 122 4.72 0.08 -10.09
C GLY A 122 3.37 0.56 -10.63
N GLY A 123 2.48 -0.42 -10.81
CA GLY A 123 1.15 -0.22 -11.35
C GLY A 123 0.21 0.50 -10.37
N TYR A 124 -0.99 0.84 -10.84
CA TYR A 124 -1.98 1.53 -10.01
C TYR A 124 -2.47 0.70 -8.82
N ILE A 125 -2.46 -0.63 -8.92
CA ILE A 125 -2.80 -1.52 -7.80
C ILE A 125 -1.77 -1.38 -6.69
N HIS A 126 -0.50 -1.39 -7.05
CA HIS A 126 0.59 -1.16 -6.10
C HIS A 126 0.42 0.15 -5.34
N PHE A 127 0.06 1.21 -6.06
CA PHE A 127 -0.31 2.50 -5.47
C PHE A 127 -1.50 2.38 -4.50
N VAL A 128 -2.57 1.66 -4.86
CA VAL A 128 -3.73 1.43 -3.98
C VAL A 128 -3.33 0.61 -2.74
N ASN A 129 -2.53 -0.46 -2.87
CA ASN A 129 -2.04 -1.26 -1.74
C ASN A 129 -1.25 -0.42 -0.76
N CYS A 130 -0.32 0.39 -1.26
CA CYS A 130 0.48 1.24 -0.41
C CYS A 130 -0.37 2.29 0.31
N LEU A 131 -1.39 2.85 -0.35
CA LEU A 131 -2.33 3.78 0.29
C LEU A 131 -3.19 3.10 1.35
N VAL A 132 -3.85 1.99 1.03
CA VAL A 132 -4.67 1.22 1.99
C VAL A 132 -3.84 0.85 3.20
N TYR A 133 -2.64 0.30 2.98
CA TYR A 133 -1.73 -0.07 4.05
C TYR A 133 -1.34 1.14 4.91
N SER A 134 -1.00 2.28 4.30
CA SER A 134 -0.61 3.48 5.05
C SER A 134 -1.74 4.00 5.96
N ILE A 135 -2.99 3.86 5.53
CA ILE A 135 -4.16 4.24 6.31
C ILE A 135 -4.45 3.21 7.39
N GLU A 136 -4.43 1.92 7.04
CA GLU A 136 -4.68 0.81 7.98
C GLU A 136 -3.66 0.77 9.12
N SER A 137 -2.39 1.01 8.80
CA SER A 137 -1.29 1.08 9.75
C SER A 137 -1.23 2.39 10.53
N ASN A 138 -2.20 3.31 10.35
CA ASN A 138 -2.30 4.60 11.03
C ASN A 138 -1.12 5.56 10.78
N HIS A 139 -0.31 5.31 9.75
CA HIS A 139 0.75 6.23 9.34
C HIS A 139 0.21 7.43 8.56
N LEU A 140 -0.92 7.25 7.88
CA LEU A 140 -1.63 8.31 7.17
C LEU A 140 -3.01 8.53 7.81
N TYR A 141 -3.18 9.65 8.52
CA TYR A 141 -4.47 10.07 9.03
C TYR A 141 -5.08 11.18 8.18
N LEU A 142 -6.28 10.93 7.68
CA LEU A 142 -7.06 11.90 6.92
C LEU A 142 -7.49 13.13 7.74
N ALA A 143 -7.49 13.01 9.07
CA ALA A 143 -7.80 14.07 10.01
C ALA A 143 -6.55 14.84 10.51
N ASP A 144 -5.37 14.61 9.94
CA ASP A 144 -4.15 15.32 10.33
C ASP A 144 -4.30 16.84 10.16
N PRO A 145 -3.68 17.67 11.02
CA PRO A 145 -3.80 19.13 10.94
C PRO A 145 -3.44 19.75 9.58
N ILE A 146 -2.48 19.16 8.85
CA ILE A 146 -2.08 19.59 7.50
C ILE A 146 -3.18 19.34 6.45
N MET A 147 -4.08 18.41 6.72
CA MET A 147 -5.25 18.11 5.89
C MET A 147 -6.43 19.02 6.24
N LYS A 148 -6.38 19.74 7.36
CA LYS A 148 -7.43 20.68 7.78
C LYS A 148 -7.31 21.98 6.99
N ARG A 149 -8.45 22.48 6.51
CA ARG A 149 -8.47 23.75 5.77
C ARG A 149 -8.45 24.93 6.72
N PRO A 150 -7.82 26.06 6.33
CA PRO A 150 -7.88 27.26 7.14
C PRO A 150 -9.30 27.81 7.20
N ILE A 151 -9.73 28.20 8.40
CA ILE A 151 -11.03 28.84 8.61
C ILE A 151 -10.93 30.26 8.04
N THR A 152 -11.53 30.48 6.88
CA THR A 152 -11.51 31.79 6.21
C THR A 152 -12.91 32.17 5.73
N THR A 153 -13.21 33.47 5.78
CA THR A 153 -14.46 34.03 5.20
C THR A 153 -14.28 34.39 3.73
N TRP A 154 -13.06 34.27 3.20
CA TRP A 154 -12.70 34.64 1.84
C TRP A 154 -13.44 33.79 0.80
N LYS A 155 -13.95 34.43 -0.26
CA LYS A 155 -14.70 33.79 -1.34
C LYS A 155 -14.25 34.35 -2.70
N PRO A 156 -13.92 33.49 -3.68
CA PRO A 156 -13.55 33.97 -5.02
C PRO A 156 -14.75 34.60 -5.73
N LYS A 157 -14.52 35.69 -6.46
CA LYS A 157 -15.49 36.36 -7.34
C LYS A 157 -14.90 36.43 -8.77
N PRO A 158 -15.48 35.75 -9.77
CA PRO A 158 -16.63 34.85 -9.69
C PRO A 158 -16.32 33.54 -8.96
N GLN A 159 -17.36 32.89 -8.43
CA GLN A 159 -17.20 31.61 -7.71
C GLN A 159 -16.74 30.50 -8.67
N THR A 160 -15.55 29.95 -8.43
CA THR A 160 -15.00 28.84 -9.20
C THR A 160 -15.78 27.54 -8.97
N LYS A 161 -15.73 26.62 -9.93
CA LYS A 161 -16.36 25.27 -9.79
C LYS A 161 -15.79 24.51 -8.59
N THR A 162 -14.48 24.60 -8.36
CA THR A 162 -13.79 23.99 -7.22
C THR A 162 -14.31 24.53 -5.90
N TYR A 163 -14.43 25.85 -5.76
CA TYR A 163 -14.97 26.47 -4.55
C TYR A 163 -16.38 25.98 -4.22
N LYS A 164 -17.27 25.89 -5.22
CA LYS A 164 -18.65 25.40 -5.01
C LYS A 164 -18.72 23.94 -4.52
N ARG A 165 -17.70 23.12 -4.82
CA ARG A 165 -17.62 21.73 -4.39
C ARG A 165 -17.04 21.58 -3.00
N THR A 166 -15.95 22.27 -2.73
CA THR A 166 -15.18 22.07 -1.50
C THR A 166 -15.58 23.02 -0.38
N LYS A 167 -16.35 24.09 -0.61
CA LYS A 167 -16.66 25.11 0.41
C LYS A 167 -17.21 24.56 1.74
N ASP A 168 -17.92 23.44 1.72
CA ASP A 168 -18.56 22.84 2.90
C ASP A 168 -17.64 21.79 3.57
N TRP A 169 -16.43 21.56 3.04
CA TRP A 169 -15.49 20.59 3.56
C TRP A 169 -14.59 21.22 4.62
N GLU A 170 -14.51 20.58 5.78
CA GLU A 170 -13.58 20.95 6.86
C GLU A 170 -12.12 20.63 6.49
N TYR A 171 -11.90 19.54 5.77
CA TYR A 171 -10.58 19.08 5.32
C TYR A 171 -10.42 19.28 3.81
N TYR A 172 -9.19 19.19 3.30
CA TYR A 172 -8.90 19.24 1.86
C TYR A 172 -9.52 18.08 1.06
N ILE A 173 -10.06 17.11 1.78
CA ILE A 173 -10.79 15.94 1.28
C ILE A 173 -12.17 15.86 1.94
N PRO A 174 -13.16 15.18 1.33
CA PRO A 174 -14.47 15.02 1.94
C PRO A 174 -14.41 14.02 3.09
N TYR A 175 -14.09 14.50 4.30
CA TYR A 175 -13.95 13.69 5.50
C TYR A 175 -15.30 13.13 6.00
N ASP A 176 -16.36 13.95 5.98
CA ASP A 176 -17.71 13.51 6.36
C ASP A 176 -18.30 12.59 5.29
N GLN A 177 -18.85 11.46 5.73
CA GLN A 177 -19.38 10.42 4.86
C GLN A 177 -20.51 10.91 3.95
N LYS A 178 -21.39 11.79 4.44
CA LYS A 178 -22.48 12.35 3.63
C LYS A 178 -21.94 13.25 2.53
N LEU A 179 -20.92 14.07 2.84
CA LEU A 179 -20.27 14.93 1.86
C LEU A 179 -19.49 14.11 0.83
N ALA A 180 -18.80 13.05 1.25
CA ALA A 180 -18.09 12.14 0.37
C ALA A 180 -19.04 11.43 -0.60
N ILE A 181 -20.15 10.86 -0.10
CA ILE A 181 -21.16 10.20 -0.94
C ILE A 181 -21.80 11.22 -1.90
N LYS A 182 -22.04 12.45 -1.47
CA LYS A 182 -22.57 13.52 -2.32
C LYS A 182 -21.62 13.85 -3.47
N GLU A 183 -20.32 13.99 -3.19
CA GLU A 183 -19.31 14.23 -4.21
C GLU A 183 -19.19 13.02 -5.16
N TYR A 184 -19.19 11.79 -4.63
CA TYR A 184 -19.20 10.57 -5.45
C TYR A 184 -20.40 10.56 -6.41
N LYS A 185 -21.62 10.76 -5.92
CA LYS A 185 -22.85 10.76 -6.74
C LYS A 185 -22.81 11.86 -7.80
N LYS A 186 -22.26 13.03 -7.47
CA LYS A 186 -22.10 14.14 -8.41
C LYS A 186 -21.09 13.80 -9.50
N ARG A 187 -19.91 13.32 -9.12
CA ARG A 187 -18.85 12.89 -10.04
C ARG A 187 -19.32 11.74 -10.93
N LYS A 188 -20.13 10.81 -10.40
CA LYS A 188 -20.79 9.74 -11.18
C LYS A 188 -21.68 10.30 -12.30
N LYS A 189 -22.50 11.32 -11.99
CA LYS A 189 -23.37 11.98 -12.99
C LYS A 189 -22.59 12.74 -14.05
N GLU A 190 -21.43 13.28 -13.70
CA GLU A 190 -20.56 14.03 -14.60
C GLU A 190 -19.59 13.13 -15.39
N GLY A 191 -19.58 11.81 -15.15
CA GLY A 191 -18.60 10.89 -15.74
C GLY A 191 -17.16 11.11 -15.25
N ASP A 192 -16.98 11.80 -14.11
CA ASP A 192 -15.69 12.16 -13.51
C ASP A 192 -15.35 11.23 -12.35
N LEU A 193 -15.49 9.90 -12.48
CA LEU A 193 -15.06 8.93 -11.44
C LEU A 193 -13.68 8.31 -11.72
N ARG A 194 -12.89 8.94 -12.58
CA ARG A 194 -11.64 8.38 -13.10
C ARG A 194 -10.63 8.03 -12.00
N ASP A 195 -10.57 8.84 -10.93
CA ASP A 195 -9.73 8.61 -9.75
C ASP A 195 -10.07 7.32 -8.97
N LEU A 196 -11.29 6.81 -9.15
CA LEU A 196 -11.77 5.61 -8.47
C LEU A 196 -11.82 4.39 -9.39
N GLN A 197 -11.52 4.53 -10.68
CA GLN A 197 -11.72 3.45 -11.66
C GLN A 197 -10.79 2.24 -11.46
N GLY A 198 -9.82 2.26 -10.55
CA GLY A 198 -9.02 1.08 -10.13
C GLY A 198 -9.23 0.64 -8.69
N VAL A 199 -10.21 1.22 -8.01
CA VAL A 199 -10.61 0.77 -6.69
C VAL A 199 -11.60 -0.39 -6.87
N PRO A 200 -11.44 -1.50 -6.14
CA PRO A 200 -12.39 -2.62 -6.21
C PRO A 200 -13.83 -2.17 -5.97
N GLY A 201 -14.78 -2.72 -6.74
CA GLY A 201 -16.20 -2.45 -6.58
C GLY A 201 -16.68 -2.65 -5.13
N LYS A 202 -16.18 -3.71 -4.47
CA LYS A 202 -16.45 -4.01 -3.05
C LYS A 202 -16.14 -2.83 -2.12
N PHE A 203 -15.05 -2.09 -2.35
CA PHE A 203 -14.70 -0.94 -1.51
C PHE A 203 -15.65 0.24 -1.76
N ILE A 204 -16.04 0.44 -3.03
CA ILE A 204 -17.01 1.45 -3.41
C ILE A 204 -18.38 1.13 -2.82
N ASP A 205 -18.81 -0.14 -2.86
CA ASP A 205 -20.08 -0.60 -2.30
C ASP A 205 -20.10 -0.45 -0.78
N LEU A 206 -19.03 -0.88 -0.11
CA LEU A 206 -18.83 -0.67 1.33
C LEU A 206 -18.92 0.83 1.68
N PHE A 207 -18.22 1.67 0.92
CA PHE A 207 -18.28 3.12 1.09
C PHE A 207 -19.71 3.66 0.88
N LEU A 208 -20.43 3.25 -0.16
CA LEU A 208 -21.77 3.76 -0.44
C LEU A 208 -22.82 3.33 0.58
N ASN A 209 -22.65 2.14 1.16
CA ASN A 209 -23.58 1.55 2.12
C ASN A 209 -23.30 1.95 3.57
N THR A 210 -22.12 2.48 3.87
CA THR A 210 -21.76 2.92 5.22
C THR A 210 -22.23 4.36 5.48
N SER A 211 -23.03 4.54 6.53
CA SER A 211 -23.44 5.85 7.06
C SER A 211 -22.38 6.45 8.00
N GLN A 212 -22.52 7.74 8.34
CA GLN A 212 -21.59 8.38 9.28
C GLN A 212 -21.59 7.71 10.66
N LYS A 213 -22.77 7.30 11.17
CA LYS A 213 -22.89 6.64 12.47
C LYS A 213 -22.18 5.29 12.49
N GLU A 214 -22.37 4.50 11.44
CA GLU A 214 -21.71 3.20 11.28
C GLU A 214 -20.19 3.39 11.14
N TYR A 215 -19.75 4.38 10.37
CA TYR A 215 -18.32 4.72 10.28
C TYR A 215 -17.73 5.06 11.67
N ASP A 216 -18.44 5.87 12.47
CA ASP A 216 -18.00 6.22 13.82
C ASP A 216 -17.98 4.98 14.74
N GLN A 217 -18.93 4.05 14.58
CA GLN A 217 -18.95 2.78 15.30
C GLN A 217 -17.77 1.88 14.90
N LEU A 218 -17.49 1.73 13.59
CA LEU A 218 -16.33 0.97 13.09
C LEU A 218 -15.02 1.53 13.66
N ARG A 219 -14.94 2.85 13.83
CA ARG A 219 -13.81 3.54 14.46
C ARG A 219 -13.70 3.21 15.95
N GLN A 220 -14.80 3.14 16.69
CA GLN A 220 -14.81 2.72 18.10
C GLN A 220 -14.44 1.23 18.26
N GLU A 221 -14.91 0.39 17.35
CA GLU A 221 -14.61 -1.05 17.30
C GLU A 221 -13.21 -1.38 16.76
N ASN A 222 -12.42 -0.36 16.39
CA ASN A 222 -11.05 -0.51 15.88
C ASN A 222 -10.94 -1.42 14.64
N LYS A 223 -11.98 -1.44 13.78
CA LYS A 223 -12.03 -2.21 12.53
C LYS A 223 -11.22 -1.53 11.42
N ARG A 224 -9.89 -1.47 11.62
CA ARG A 224 -8.95 -0.68 10.80
C ARG A 224 -8.98 -1.01 9.31
N MET A 225 -9.03 -2.30 8.96
CA MET A 225 -9.08 -2.72 7.56
C MET A 225 -10.29 -2.14 6.82
N ILE A 226 -11.48 -2.20 7.44
CA ILE A 226 -12.73 -1.69 6.85
C ILE A 226 -12.68 -0.16 6.74
N LEU A 227 -12.18 0.51 7.78
CA LEU A 227 -12.01 1.97 7.77
C LEU A 227 -11.04 2.41 6.66
N ALA A 228 -9.92 1.71 6.48
CA ALA A 228 -8.94 2.03 5.46
C ALA A 228 -9.51 1.94 4.03
N GLN A 229 -10.38 0.96 3.76
CA GLN A 229 -11.07 0.84 2.47
C GLN A 229 -12.00 2.04 2.21
N ILE A 230 -12.76 2.48 3.21
CA ILE A 230 -13.65 3.65 3.10
C ILE A 230 -12.84 4.94 2.95
N ASP A 231 -11.80 5.10 3.77
CA ASP A 231 -10.96 6.29 3.79
C ASP A 231 -10.09 6.43 2.54
N LEU A 232 -9.66 5.31 1.92
CA LEU A 232 -9.07 5.31 0.59
C LEU A 232 -10.00 5.98 -0.43
N VAL A 233 -11.28 5.59 -0.47
CA VAL A 233 -12.25 6.16 -1.41
C VAL A 233 -12.42 7.66 -1.16
N ARG A 234 -12.50 8.08 0.10
CA ARG A 234 -12.57 9.51 0.47
C ARG A 234 -11.34 10.29 0.02
N LEU A 235 -10.15 9.73 0.24
CA LEU A 235 -8.87 10.32 -0.16
C LEU A 235 -8.82 10.51 -1.68
N LEU A 236 -9.17 9.47 -2.44
CA LEU A 236 -9.14 9.51 -3.91
C LEU A 236 -10.21 10.44 -4.49
N LEU A 237 -11.39 10.54 -3.87
CA LEU A 237 -12.38 11.57 -4.24
C LEU A 237 -11.86 12.99 -4.02
N GLY A 238 -11.05 13.20 -2.99
CA GLY A 238 -10.43 14.47 -2.64
C GLY A 238 -9.11 14.76 -3.37
N ALA A 239 -8.48 13.76 -3.99
CA ALA A 239 -7.10 13.84 -4.51
C ALA A 239 -6.88 14.98 -5.51
N LYS A 240 -7.89 15.29 -6.33
CA LYS A 240 -7.88 16.39 -7.32
C LYS A 240 -7.81 17.79 -6.69
N TYR A 241 -8.16 17.92 -5.41
CA TYR A 241 -8.20 19.19 -4.69
C TYR A 241 -7.02 19.39 -3.73
N LEU A 242 -6.12 18.41 -3.67
CA LEU A 242 -4.92 18.50 -2.84
C LEU A 242 -3.91 19.46 -3.44
N GLY A 243 -3.31 20.29 -2.59
CA GLY A 243 -2.15 21.10 -2.94
C GLY A 243 -0.84 20.31 -2.82
N ALA A 244 0.25 20.94 -3.23
CA ALA A 244 1.58 20.32 -3.19
C ALA A 244 1.99 19.88 -1.78
N ASP A 245 1.67 20.67 -0.76
CA ASP A 245 2.02 20.36 0.63
C ASP A 245 1.30 19.11 1.13
N GLN A 246 0.00 18.98 0.81
CA GLN A 246 -0.78 17.78 1.17
C GLN A 246 -0.27 16.55 0.41
N ILE A 247 0.06 16.70 -0.87
CA ILE A 247 0.60 15.62 -1.71
C ILE A 247 1.95 15.14 -1.15
N ASN A 248 2.87 16.06 -0.84
CA ASN A 248 4.17 15.74 -0.26
C ASN A 248 4.02 15.08 1.11
N PHE A 249 3.09 15.57 1.94
CA PHE A 249 2.78 14.96 3.23
C PHE A 249 2.33 13.51 3.08
N ILE A 250 1.33 13.26 2.22
CA ILE A 250 0.82 11.91 1.97
C ILE A 250 1.94 11.01 1.43
N GLN A 251 2.72 11.50 0.47
CA GLN A 251 3.86 10.78 -0.09
C GLN A 251 4.83 10.32 1.00
N ASN A 252 5.24 11.22 1.88
CA ASN A 252 6.16 10.90 2.97
C ASN A 252 5.56 9.90 3.97
N ARG A 253 4.27 10.03 4.30
CA ARG A 253 3.58 9.09 5.21
C ARG A 253 3.46 7.70 4.61
N VAL A 254 3.07 7.60 3.34
CA VAL A 254 2.97 6.32 2.62
C VAL A 254 4.35 5.65 2.53
N THR A 255 5.38 6.38 2.11
CA THR A 255 6.75 5.85 2.04
C THR A 255 7.23 5.37 3.41
N THR A 256 6.97 6.14 4.47
CA THR A 256 7.37 5.72 5.83
C THR A 256 6.61 4.48 6.28
N ALA A 257 5.31 4.39 6.00
CA ALA A 257 4.51 3.21 6.30
C ALA A 257 5.11 1.97 5.61
N VAL A 258 5.34 2.06 4.30
CA VAL A 258 5.92 0.99 3.49
C VAL A 258 7.30 0.55 4.01
N LEU A 259 8.14 1.49 4.44
CA LEU A 259 9.42 1.15 5.04
C LEU A 259 9.27 0.42 6.38
N LEU A 260 8.30 0.80 7.20
CA LEU A 260 8.03 0.16 8.49
C LEU A 260 7.33 -1.20 8.34
N TYR A 261 6.57 -1.40 7.25
CA TYR A 261 5.99 -2.70 6.87
C TYR A 261 7.05 -3.80 6.90
N SER A 262 8.24 -3.48 6.38
CA SER A 262 9.35 -4.42 6.23
C SER A 262 9.89 -5.01 7.53
N LEU A 263 9.57 -4.41 8.68
CA LEU A 263 10.15 -4.80 9.96
C LEU A 263 9.30 -5.80 10.73
N SER A 264 8.06 -6.08 10.29
CA SER A 264 7.10 -6.77 11.17
C SER A 264 6.13 -7.73 10.50
N ASN A 265 6.08 -7.78 9.17
CA ASN A 265 5.00 -8.49 8.48
C ASN A 265 5.43 -9.84 7.92
N LEU A 266 4.51 -10.79 8.09
CA LEU A 266 4.61 -12.12 7.52
C LEU A 266 4.23 -12.08 6.04
N PRO A 267 4.75 -13.03 5.24
CA PRO A 267 4.28 -13.26 3.89
C PRO A 267 2.75 -13.46 3.86
N SER A 268 2.07 -12.81 2.92
CA SER A 268 0.64 -13.02 2.73
C SER A 268 0.36 -14.35 2.04
N ILE A 269 -0.56 -15.13 2.60
CA ILE A 269 -0.96 -16.43 2.06
C ILE A 269 -2.41 -16.40 1.63
N ILE A 270 -2.65 -16.88 0.41
CA ILE A 270 -3.96 -16.95 -0.25
C ILE A 270 -4.26 -18.41 -0.58
N ILE A 271 -5.50 -18.83 -0.32
CA ILE A 271 -5.99 -20.17 -0.61
C ILE A 271 -6.71 -20.15 -1.95
N PHE A 272 -6.19 -20.94 -2.87
CA PHE A 272 -6.77 -21.22 -4.16
C PHE A 272 -7.54 -22.54 -4.10
N ASP A 273 -8.81 -22.45 -3.73
CA ASP A 273 -9.67 -23.61 -3.48
C ASP A 273 -9.79 -24.51 -4.72
N ASP A 274 -9.93 -23.92 -5.91
CA ASP A 274 -10.04 -24.63 -7.20
C ASP A 274 -8.83 -25.52 -7.51
N TYR A 275 -7.66 -25.18 -6.96
CA TYR A 275 -6.40 -25.90 -7.16
C TYR A 275 -5.95 -26.68 -5.91
N ASN A 276 -6.74 -26.66 -4.83
CA ASN A 276 -6.37 -27.18 -3.51
C ASN A 276 -5.00 -26.69 -3.04
N ALA A 277 -4.67 -25.42 -3.31
CA ALA A 277 -3.34 -24.86 -3.09
C ALA A 277 -3.37 -23.68 -2.13
N ALA A 278 -2.39 -23.62 -1.23
CA ALA A 278 -2.02 -22.41 -0.51
C ALA A 278 -0.86 -21.75 -1.25
N VAL A 279 -0.99 -20.47 -1.57
CA VAL A 279 -0.01 -19.71 -2.36
C VAL A 279 0.40 -18.49 -1.56
N ALA A 280 1.69 -18.37 -1.29
CA ALA A 280 2.28 -17.15 -0.76
C ALA A 280 2.54 -16.17 -1.90
N MET A 281 2.05 -14.94 -1.75
CA MET A 281 2.12 -13.92 -2.79
C MET A 281 2.71 -12.61 -2.26
N THR A 282 3.54 -12.00 -3.09
CA THR A 282 4.09 -10.67 -2.90
C THR A 282 3.67 -9.72 -4.01
N LEU A 283 3.94 -8.44 -3.77
CA LEU A 283 3.76 -7.36 -4.72
C LEU A 283 5.06 -6.61 -4.89
N ASP A 284 5.53 -6.55 -6.13
CA ASP A 284 6.68 -5.77 -6.53
C ASP A 284 6.26 -4.63 -7.48
N SER A 285 7.25 -4.04 -8.15
CA SER A 285 7.03 -2.99 -9.15
C SER A 285 6.42 -3.47 -10.46
N SER A 286 6.51 -4.77 -10.77
CA SER A 286 5.95 -5.39 -11.97
C SER A 286 4.51 -5.85 -11.76
N GLY A 287 4.13 -6.20 -10.53
CA GLY A 287 2.78 -6.62 -10.18
C GLY A 287 2.78 -7.66 -9.07
N TYR A 288 1.78 -8.54 -9.11
CA TYR A 288 1.70 -9.69 -8.21
C TYR A 288 2.73 -10.76 -8.60
N LYS A 289 3.39 -11.33 -7.60
CA LYS A 289 4.40 -12.38 -7.75
C LYS A 289 4.10 -13.53 -6.80
N ILE A 290 4.37 -14.75 -7.26
CA ILE A 290 4.26 -15.97 -6.46
C ILE A 290 5.61 -16.21 -5.79
N ASP A 291 5.59 -16.40 -4.48
CA ASP A 291 6.79 -16.74 -3.71
C ASP A 291 6.87 -18.25 -3.47
N TYR A 292 5.74 -18.88 -3.10
CA TYR A 292 5.71 -20.28 -2.70
C TYR A 292 4.31 -20.88 -2.91
N VAL A 293 4.24 -22.15 -3.34
CA VAL A 293 2.97 -22.89 -3.54
C VAL A 293 3.01 -24.20 -2.77
N VAL A 294 1.90 -24.56 -2.10
CA VAL A 294 1.75 -25.85 -1.43
C VAL A 294 0.37 -26.43 -1.67
N PHE A 295 0.34 -27.67 -2.16
CA PHE A 295 -0.88 -28.43 -2.35
C PHE A 295 -1.30 -29.17 -1.09
N ASN A 296 -2.59 -29.15 -0.77
CA ASN A 296 -3.16 -29.91 0.35
C ASN A 296 -3.09 -31.42 0.08
N ASP A 297 -3.23 -31.82 -1.18
CA ASP A 297 -3.17 -33.19 -1.66
C ASP A 297 -1.78 -33.60 -2.18
N PHE A 298 -0.70 -32.93 -1.74
CA PHE A 298 0.68 -33.14 -2.23
C PHE A 298 1.09 -34.62 -2.31
N ASP A 299 0.79 -35.42 -1.28
CA ASP A 299 1.15 -36.85 -1.22
C ASP A 299 0.30 -37.75 -2.15
N ARG A 300 -0.78 -37.22 -2.74
CA ARG A 300 -1.75 -37.96 -3.55
C ARG A 300 -1.68 -37.63 -5.04
N ILE A 301 -0.96 -36.59 -5.42
CA ILE A 301 -0.85 -36.11 -6.80
C ILE A 301 0.55 -36.35 -7.36
N SER A 302 0.64 -36.68 -8.65
CA SER A 302 1.91 -36.85 -9.34
C SER A 302 2.64 -35.51 -9.47
N THR A 303 3.96 -35.55 -9.65
CA THR A 303 4.77 -34.35 -9.94
C THR A 303 4.28 -33.63 -11.20
N GLU A 304 3.86 -34.38 -12.23
CA GLU A 304 3.30 -33.81 -13.45
C GLU A 304 2.01 -33.02 -13.19
N GLU A 305 1.13 -33.51 -12.31
CA GLU A 305 -0.10 -32.80 -11.93
C GLU A 305 0.22 -31.58 -11.06
N GLN A 306 1.25 -31.64 -10.21
CA GLN A 306 1.73 -30.49 -9.44
C GLN A 306 2.22 -29.38 -10.39
N ASP A 307 3.10 -29.72 -11.33
CA ASP A 307 3.65 -28.78 -12.30
C ASP A 307 2.53 -28.17 -13.18
N ARG A 308 1.55 -28.99 -13.57
CA ARG A 308 0.37 -28.52 -14.31
C ARG A 308 -0.42 -27.49 -13.51
N ARG A 309 -0.69 -27.76 -12.23
CA ARG A 309 -1.43 -26.84 -11.36
C ARG A 309 -0.63 -25.57 -11.09
N ILE A 310 0.67 -25.66 -10.85
CA ILE A 310 1.56 -24.50 -10.69
C ILE A 310 1.48 -23.62 -11.94
N GLY A 311 1.64 -24.21 -13.14
CA GLY A 311 1.56 -23.47 -14.40
C GLY A 311 0.20 -22.81 -14.63
N MET A 312 -0.90 -23.44 -14.18
CA MET A 312 -2.23 -22.81 -14.23
C MET A 312 -2.36 -21.62 -13.27
N ILE A 313 -1.81 -21.73 -12.06
CA ILE A 313 -1.79 -20.64 -11.08
C ILE A 313 -0.94 -19.48 -11.61
N GLU A 314 0.26 -19.76 -12.14
CA GLU A 314 1.14 -18.77 -12.76
C GLU A 314 0.45 -18.04 -13.92
N ALA A 315 -0.15 -18.77 -14.85
CA ALA A 315 -0.87 -18.20 -15.98
C ALA A 315 -2.05 -17.30 -15.52
N MET A 316 -2.74 -17.69 -14.45
CA MET A 316 -3.79 -16.86 -13.86
C MET A 316 -3.22 -15.57 -13.25
N ILE A 317 -2.10 -15.63 -12.52
CA ILE A 317 -1.46 -14.44 -11.95
C ILE A 317 -0.95 -13.51 -13.07
N GLU A 318 -0.37 -14.06 -14.14
CA GLU A 318 0.02 -13.29 -15.32
C GLU A 318 -1.19 -12.60 -15.95
N ALA A 319 -2.28 -13.34 -16.19
CA ALA A 319 -3.50 -12.77 -16.75
C ALA A 319 -4.10 -11.67 -15.86
N ILE A 320 -4.01 -11.81 -14.53
CA ILE A 320 -4.39 -10.77 -13.57
C ILE A 320 -3.51 -9.53 -13.75
N ASN A 321 -2.19 -9.69 -13.79
CA ASN A 321 -1.25 -8.58 -14.00
C ASN A 321 -1.51 -7.87 -15.34
N GLU A 322 -1.75 -8.62 -16.42
CA GLU A 322 -2.10 -8.07 -17.72
C GLU A 322 -3.44 -7.32 -17.72
N ALA A 323 -4.50 -7.92 -17.15
CA ALA A 323 -5.80 -7.26 -17.05
C ALA A 323 -5.68 -5.95 -16.28
N ASN A 324 -4.94 -5.98 -15.17
CA ASN A 324 -4.67 -4.81 -14.34
C ASN A 324 -3.88 -3.73 -15.10
N ASP A 325 -2.87 -4.10 -15.89
CA ASP A 325 -2.10 -3.18 -16.72
C ASP A 325 -2.92 -2.62 -17.89
N ARG A 326 -3.77 -3.43 -18.55
CA ARG A 326 -4.71 -2.94 -19.60
C ARG A 326 -5.68 -1.93 -19.03
N VAL A 327 -6.31 -2.28 -17.92
CA VAL A 327 -7.20 -1.42 -17.16
C VAL A 327 -6.47 -0.13 -16.75
N PHE A 328 -5.20 -0.22 -16.37
CA PHE A 328 -4.36 0.94 -16.07
C PHE A 328 -4.01 1.79 -17.30
N LYS A 329 -3.54 1.21 -18.41
CA LYS A 329 -3.18 1.93 -19.65
C LYS A 329 -4.38 2.66 -20.25
N LYS A 330 -5.56 2.02 -20.27
CA LYS A 330 -6.84 2.65 -20.65
C LYS A 330 -7.18 3.85 -19.76
N LYS A 331 -6.85 3.77 -18.46
CA LYS A 331 -7.02 4.90 -17.53
C LYS A 331 -5.98 5.99 -17.77
N LEU A 332 -4.72 5.65 -18.00
CA LEU A 332 -3.66 6.64 -18.22
C LEU A 332 -3.95 7.48 -19.47
N SER A 333 -4.30 6.85 -20.60
CA SER A 333 -4.60 7.56 -21.84
C SER A 333 -5.82 8.48 -21.71
N SER A 334 -6.88 8.01 -21.04
CA SER A 334 -8.09 8.81 -20.79
C SER A 334 -7.90 9.94 -19.77
N TYR A 335 -6.92 9.82 -18.87
CA TYR A 335 -6.62 10.78 -17.81
C TYR A 335 -5.60 11.84 -18.23
N TYR A 336 -4.62 11.45 -19.05
CA TYR A 336 -3.43 12.27 -19.33
C TYR A 336 -3.27 12.69 -20.81
N GLY A 337 -4.10 12.18 -21.72
CA GLY A 337 -4.14 12.64 -23.12
C GLY A 337 -2.78 12.60 -23.81
N GLN A 338 -2.18 11.40 -23.88
CA GLN A 338 -1.22 11.08 -24.93
C GLN A 338 -1.91 10.23 -25.97
#